data_AF-A0A251X9M2-F1
#
_entry.id   AF-A0A251X9M2-F1
#
_cell.length_a   1.000
_cell.length_b   1.000
_cell.length_c   1.000
_cell.angle_alpha   90.00
_cell.angle_beta   90.00
_cell.angle_gamma   90.00
#
_symmetry.space_group_name_H-M   'P 1'
#
loop_
_entity.id
_entity.type
_entity.pdbx_description
1 polymer ?
#
loop_
_entity_poly.entity_id
_entity_poly.type
_entity_poly.pdbx_seq_one_letter_code
_entity_poly.pdbx_strand_id
1 'polypeptide(L)'
;MHTRYFTVDVLRGGAVVMMIAYHICYDLTLFGWAQFALNQHPFWLGWRAVIVGCFVAIVGVSVMLSPAYNWRSLVKRVGIIGGAAVAISVVSYGLFGLRFIFFGILHFIALASIIAVLFRRAYGFNLILGISLWLIGMTVQHEFFNQAQWQWVGLMTHKPATEDYVPFLPWFGVMLVGMFAGVIYNFIQPVALFLK
;
A
#
# COMPACT_ATOMS: atom_id res chain seq x y z
N MET A 1 23.53 4.89 14.73
CA MET A 1 23.72 4.83 13.26
C MET A 1 22.44 4.34 12.64
N HIS A 2 21.84 5.08 11.71
CA HIS A 2 20.74 4.57 10.89
C HIS A 2 21.34 3.70 9.80
N THR A 3 21.18 2.38 9.89
CA THR A 3 21.56 1.46 8.81
C THR A 3 20.74 1.82 7.56
N ARG A 4 21.42 2.24 6.49
CA ARG A 4 20.79 2.52 5.20
C ARG A 4 20.86 1.29 4.31
N TYR A 5 19.73 0.92 3.73
CA TYR A 5 19.62 -0.19 2.81
C TYR A 5 19.47 0.34 1.39
N PHE A 6 20.59 0.39 0.64
CA PHE A 6 20.63 0.98 -0.71
C PHE A 6 19.59 0.36 -1.66
N THR A 7 19.44 -0.97 -1.64
CA THR A 7 18.45 -1.68 -2.47
C THR A 7 17.02 -1.21 -2.21
N VAL A 8 16.66 -1.02 -0.93
CA VAL A 8 15.31 -0.57 -0.54
C VAL A 8 15.09 0.89 -0.95
N ASP A 9 16.12 1.73 -0.82
CA ASP A 9 16.07 3.14 -1.24
C ASP A 9 15.87 3.26 -2.76
N VAL A 10 16.58 2.47 -3.58
CA VAL A 10 16.42 2.44 -5.05
C VAL A 10 15.03 1.98 -5.46
N LEU A 11 14.54 0.88 -4.87
CA LEU A 11 13.20 0.37 -5.16
C LEU A 11 12.11 1.40 -4.80
N ARG A 12 12.28 2.10 -3.68
CA ARG A 12 11.36 3.18 -3.27
C ARG A 12 11.42 4.35 -4.25
N GLY A 13 12.61 4.77 -4.67
CA GLY A 13 12.78 5.81 -5.67
C GLY A 13 12.10 5.45 -6.99
N GLY A 14 12.29 4.22 -7.48
CA GLY A 14 11.62 3.72 -8.68
C GLY A 14 10.09 3.74 -8.56
N ALA A 15 9.55 3.31 -7.43
CA ALA A 15 8.11 3.36 -7.16
C ALA A 15 7.55 4.80 -7.20
N VAL A 16 8.29 5.76 -6.63
CA VAL A 16 7.92 7.19 -6.66
C VAL A 16 7.97 7.74 -8.08
N VAL A 17 9.00 7.42 -8.87
CA VAL A 17 9.08 7.86 -10.28
C VAL A 17 7.91 7.32 -11.09
N MET A 18 7.56 6.03 -10.94
CA MET A 18 6.39 5.45 -11.61
C MET A 18 5.09 6.14 -11.19
N MET A 19 4.93 6.45 -9.91
CA MET A 19 3.76 7.16 -9.38
C MET A 19 3.64 8.58 -9.96
N ILE A 20 4.74 9.32 -10.04
CA ILE A 20 4.76 10.66 -10.66
C ILE A 20 4.36 10.57 -12.13
N ALA A 21 4.94 9.62 -12.88
CA ALA A 21 4.59 9.43 -14.29
C ALA A 21 3.10 9.12 -14.48
N TYR A 22 2.52 8.25 -13.65
CA TYR A 22 1.09 7.96 -13.67
C TYR A 22 0.24 9.21 -13.36
N HIS A 23 0.63 10.01 -12.36
CA HIS A 23 -0.09 11.23 -12.01
C HIS A 23 -0.03 12.30 -13.09
N ILE A 24 1.08 12.43 -13.82
CA ILE A 24 1.13 13.32 -14.98
C ILE A 24 0.05 12.94 -16.00
N CYS A 25 -0.11 11.64 -16.30
CA CYS A 25 -1.19 11.18 -17.18
C CYS A 25 -2.59 11.43 -16.60
N TYR A 26 -2.76 11.28 -15.28
CA TYR A 26 -3.99 11.64 -14.58
C TYR A 26 -4.33 13.12 -14.71
N ASP A 27 -3.37 14.01 -14.40
CA ASP A 27 -3.56 15.45 -14.44
C ASP A 27 -3.85 15.93 -15.86
N LEU A 28 -3.13 15.43 -16.87
CA LEU A 28 -3.41 15.72 -18.27
C LEU A 28 -4.84 15.30 -18.68
N THR A 29 -5.35 14.20 -18.13
CA THR A 29 -6.72 13.77 -18.37
C THR A 29 -7.72 14.65 -17.63
N LEU A 30 -7.41 15.02 -16.38
CA LEU A 30 -8.26 15.87 -15.54
C LEU A 30 -8.43 17.28 -16.15
N PHE A 31 -7.36 17.87 -16.70
CA PHE A 31 -7.40 19.16 -17.38
C PHE A 31 -7.90 19.09 -18.83
N GLY A 32 -8.17 17.89 -19.36
CA GLY A 32 -8.66 17.69 -20.73
C GLY A 32 -7.60 17.88 -21.82
N TRP A 33 -6.31 17.87 -21.49
CA TRP A 33 -5.20 18.01 -22.45
C TRP A 33 -4.83 16.70 -23.14
N ALA A 34 -5.20 15.56 -22.55
CA ALA A 34 -5.06 14.24 -23.14
C ALA A 34 -6.23 13.34 -22.69
N GLN A 35 -6.48 12.24 -23.40
CA GLN A 35 -7.50 11.26 -23.00
C GLN A 35 -6.84 9.92 -22.72
N PHE A 36 -6.53 9.65 -21.45
CA PHE A 36 -6.07 8.35 -21.01
C PHE A 36 -7.23 7.59 -20.34
N ALA A 37 -7.46 6.34 -20.75
CA ALA A 37 -8.51 5.48 -20.20
C ALA A 37 -8.10 4.87 -18.83
N LEU A 38 -7.75 5.73 -17.87
CA LEU A 38 -7.11 5.37 -16.60
C LEU A 38 -7.93 4.40 -15.73
N ASN A 39 -9.26 4.46 -15.85
CA ASN A 39 -10.20 3.69 -15.05
C ASN A 39 -10.84 2.51 -15.80
N GLN A 40 -10.58 2.37 -17.10
CA GLN A 40 -11.24 1.36 -17.94
C GLN A 40 -10.25 0.40 -18.59
N HIS A 41 -9.10 0.91 -19.03
CA HIS A 41 -8.18 0.12 -19.82
C HIS A 41 -7.25 -0.71 -18.93
N PRO A 42 -7.12 -2.04 -19.17
CA PRO A 42 -6.38 -2.96 -18.31
C PRO A 42 -4.93 -2.55 -18.01
N PHE A 43 -4.24 -1.96 -19.00
CA PHE A 43 -2.88 -1.44 -18.83
C PHE A 43 -2.77 -0.41 -17.70
N TRP A 44 -3.65 0.59 -17.65
CA TRP A 44 -3.58 1.66 -16.65
C TRP A 44 -3.97 1.15 -15.26
N LEU A 45 -4.96 0.26 -15.20
CA LEU A 45 -5.35 -0.43 -13.96
C LEU A 45 -4.21 -1.31 -13.42
N GLY A 46 -3.55 -2.05 -14.31
CA GLY A 46 -2.38 -2.87 -13.99
C GLY A 46 -1.19 -2.03 -13.53
N TRP A 47 -0.90 -0.93 -14.22
CA TRP A 47 0.19 -0.03 -13.85
C TRP A 47 -0.05 0.60 -12.48
N ARG A 48 -1.26 1.09 -12.21
CA ARG A 48 -1.68 1.57 -10.89
C ARG A 48 -1.49 0.49 -9.82
N ALA A 49 -1.90 -0.74 -10.13
CA ALA A 49 -1.76 -1.88 -9.21
C ALA A 49 -0.28 -2.22 -8.92
N VAL A 50 0.60 -2.15 -9.91
CA VAL A 50 2.05 -2.35 -9.73
C VAL A 50 2.62 -1.26 -8.83
N ILE A 51 2.29 0.01 -9.07
CA ILE A 51 2.76 1.14 -8.25
C ILE A 51 2.37 0.94 -6.79
N VAL A 52 1.07 0.68 -6.54
CA VAL A 52 0.56 0.43 -5.18
C VAL A 52 1.22 -0.81 -4.57
N GLY A 53 1.32 -1.90 -5.33
CA GLY A 53 1.98 -3.12 -4.88
C GLY A 53 3.43 -2.89 -4.45
N CYS A 54 4.20 -2.13 -5.23
CA CYS A 54 5.56 -1.74 -4.88
C CYS A 54 5.62 -0.96 -3.57
N PHE A 55 4.81 0.09 -3.41
CA PHE A 55 4.79 0.87 -2.16
C PHE A 55 4.43 -0.01 -0.96
N VAL A 56 3.37 -0.80 -1.07
CA VAL A 56 2.88 -1.65 0.01
C VAL A 56 3.90 -2.73 0.39
N ALA A 57 4.50 -3.40 -0.60
CA ALA A 57 5.55 -4.39 -0.37
C ALA A 57 6.79 -3.76 0.30
N ILE A 58 7.24 -2.59 -0.17
CA ILE A 58 8.38 -1.86 0.41
C ILE A 58 8.10 -1.44 1.85
N VAL A 59 6.87 -1.01 2.18
CA VAL A 59 6.47 -0.73 3.57
C VAL A 59 6.57 -2.00 4.42
N GLY A 60 6.10 -3.14 3.91
CA GLY A 60 6.24 -4.45 4.57
C GLY A 60 7.70 -4.83 4.85
N VAL A 61 8.57 -4.73 3.84
CA VAL A 61 10.02 -4.95 3.99
C VAL A 61 10.59 -4.01 5.06
N SER A 62 10.27 -2.72 4.99
CA SER A 62 10.79 -1.70 5.90
C SER A 62 10.40 -1.94 7.36
N VAL A 63 9.21 -2.52 7.62
CA VAL A 63 8.75 -2.90 8.96
C VAL A 63 9.65 -3.96 9.59
N MET A 64 10.14 -4.92 8.80
CA MET A 64 11.00 -6.02 9.27
C MET A 64 12.47 -5.64 9.38
N LEU A 65 12.94 -4.67 8.59
CA LEU A 65 14.31 -4.15 8.67
C LEU A 65 14.52 -3.18 9.85
N SER A 66 13.46 -2.78 10.54
CA SER A 66 13.56 -1.86 11.68
C SER A 66 14.13 -2.58 12.91
N PRO A 67 15.33 -2.21 13.41
CA PRO A 67 16.08 -2.98 14.41
C PRO A 67 15.43 -3.00 15.81
N ALA A 68 14.63 -1.99 16.15
CA ALA A 68 13.89 -1.96 17.40
C ALA A 68 12.52 -1.31 17.19
N TYR A 69 11.49 -1.96 17.73
CA TYR A 69 10.16 -1.38 17.70
C TYR A 69 10.05 -0.22 18.68
N ASN A 70 10.15 0.99 18.17
CA ASN A 70 9.87 2.15 18.97
C ASN A 70 8.41 2.55 18.76
N TRP A 71 7.56 2.25 19.75
CA TRP A 71 6.14 2.64 19.75
C TRP A 71 5.97 4.13 19.48
N ARG A 72 6.83 4.99 20.04
CA ARG A 72 6.79 6.45 19.80
C ARG A 72 7.08 6.79 18.34
N SER A 73 8.02 6.12 17.71
CA SER A 73 8.35 6.31 16.29
C SER A 73 7.20 5.86 15.39
N LEU A 74 6.57 4.71 15.70
CA LEU A 74 5.40 4.26 14.96
C LEU A 74 4.25 5.26 15.10
N VAL A 75 3.87 5.62 16.32
CA VAL A 75 2.76 6.55 16.57
C VAL A 75 3.01 7.89 15.89
N LYS A 76 4.24 8.43 15.93
CA LYS A 76 4.60 9.65 15.21
C LYS A 76 4.41 9.50 13.70
N ARG A 77 4.95 8.43 13.11
CA ARG A 77 4.83 8.17 11.65
C ARG A 77 3.38 7.97 11.24
N VAL A 78 2.65 7.12 11.95
CA VAL A 78 1.23 6.82 11.70
C VAL A 78 0.38 8.07 11.92
N GLY A 79 0.67 8.89 12.92
CA GLY A 79 -0.01 10.15 13.16
C GLY A 79 0.17 11.15 12.01
N ILE A 80 1.38 11.27 11.46
CA ILE A 80 1.65 12.11 10.28
C ILE A 80 0.91 11.58 9.06
N ILE A 81 1.01 10.27 8.78
CA ILE A 81 0.35 9.65 7.61
C ILE A 81 -1.17 9.71 7.75
N GLY A 82 -1.71 9.44 8.93
CA GLY A 82 -3.14 9.50 9.24
C GLY A 82 -3.68 10.93 9.18
N GLY A 83 -2.93 11.91 9.68
CA GLY A 83 -3.27 13.33 9.53
C GLY A 83 -3.31 13.76 8.07
N ALA A 84 -2.32 13.34 7.26
CA ALA A 84 -2.31 13.59 5.83
C ALA A 84 -3.47 12.88 5.11
N ALA A 85 -3.81 11.66 5.52
CA ALA A 85 -4.95 10.90 4.98
C ALA A 85 -6.26 11.66 5.20
N VAL A 86 -6.53 12.10 6.43
CA VAL A 86 -7.72 12.90 6.78
C VAL A 86 -7.74 14.22 6.01
N ALA A 87 -6.61 14.92 5.93
CA ALA A 87 -6.52 16.17 5.18
C ALA A 87 -6.88 15.97 3.69
N ILE A 88 -6.37 14.91 3.06
CA ILE A 88 -6.71 14.58 1.67
C ILE A 88 -8.19 14.22 1.52
N SER A 89 -8.79 13.51 2.47
CA SER A 89 -10.24 13.23 2.45
C SER A 89 -11.07 14.51 2.49
N VAL A 90 -10.70 15.46 3.36
CA VAL A 90 -11.39 16.76 3.48
C VAL A 90 -11.23 17.59 2.21
N VAL A 91 -10.01 17.71 1.69
CA VAL A 91 -9.75 18.47 0.46
C VAL A 91 -10.45 17.83 -0.74
N SER A 92 -10.38 16.52 -0.88
CA SER A 92 -11.05 15.80 -1.98
C SER A 92 -12.57 15.87 -1.89
N TYR A 93 -13.14 15.96 -0.69
CA TYR A 93 -14.57 16.23 -0.52
C TYR A 93 -14.96 17.60 -1.07
N GLY A 94 -14.16 18.63 -0.82
CA GLY A 94 -14.38 19.96 -1.40
C GLY A 94 -14.25 20.01 -2.92
N LEU A 95 -13.35 19.21 -3.51
CA LEU A 95 -13.07 19.24 -4.95
C LEU A 95 -13.95 18.28 -5.78
N PHE A 96 -14.23 17.08 -5.26
CA PHE A 96 -14.88 15.99 -5.98
C PHE A 96 -16.22 15.55 -5.38
N GLY A 97 -16.68 16.21 -4.31
CA GLY A 97 -17.97 15.95 -3.67
C GLY A 97 -18.10 14.51 -3.17
N LEU A 98 -19.12 13.79 -3.66
CA LEU A 98 -19.39 12.40 -3.26
C LEU A 98 -18.30 11.40 -3.70
N ARG A 99 -17.36 11.81 -4.57
CA ARG A 99 -16.23 10.98 -5.03
C ARG A 99 -14.95 11.20 -4.22
N PHE A 100 -15.06 11.79 -3.03
CA PHE A 100 -13.94 12.02 -2.14
C PHE A 100 -13.19 10.74 -1.76
N ILE A 101 -11.94 10.91 -1.38
CA ILE A 101 -11.05 9.80 -1.02
C ILE A 101 -11.38 9.33 0.40
N PHE A 102 -12.29 8.37 0.53
CA PHE A 102 -12.63 7.83 1.85
C PHE A 102 -11.64 6.78 2.36
N PHE A 103 -11.05 5.98 1.47
CA PHE A 103 -10.07 4.94 1.83
C PHE A 103 -9.03 4.73 0.72
N GLY A 104 -8.15 5.74 0.60
CA GLY A 104 -6.99 5.71 -0.31
C GLY A 104 -5.73 5.06 0.28
N ILE A 105 -4.62 5.14 -0.45
CA ILE A 105 -3.35 4.51 -0.08
C ILE A 105 -2.81 4.95 1.30
N LEU A 106 -3.01 6.22 1.69
CA LEU A 106 -2.54 6.72 2.98
C LEU A 106 -3.34 6.15 4.16
N HIS A 107 -4.66 6.00 4.01
CA HIS A 107 -5.53 5.35 4.99
C HIS A 107 -5.10 3.90 5.20
N PHE A 108 -4.89 3.19 4.09
CA PHE A 108 -4.36 1.84 4.09
C PHE A 108 -3.01 1.76 4.82
N ILE A 109 -2.01 2.56 4.42
CA ILE A 109 -0.67 2.50 5.03
C ILE A 109 -0.73 2.81 6.53
N ALA A 110 -1.54 3.78 6.97
CA ALA A 110 -1.71 4.10 8.39
C ALA A 110 -2.25 2.89 9.17
N LEU A 111 -3.38 2.33 8.74
CA LEU A 111 -4.02 1.18 9.39
C LEU A 111 -3.13 -0.06 9.34
N ALA A 112 -2.64 -0.42 8.16
CA ALA A 112 -1.82 -1.59 7.93
C ALA A 112 -0.49 -1.53 8.69
N SER A 113 0.11 -0.34 8.85
CA SER A 113 1.34 -0.18 9.66
C SER A 113 1.11 -0.47 11.15
N ILE A 114 -0.08 -0.21 11.68
CA ILE A 114 -0.43 -0.57 13.08
C ILE A 114 -0.58 -2.09 13.18
N ILE A 115 -1.36 -2.69 12.27
CA ILE A 115 -1.67 -4.12 12.30
C ILE A 115 -0.40 -4.97 12.06
N ALA A 116 0.46 -4.56 11.14
CA ALA A 116 1.70 -5.26 10.78
C ALA A 116 2.63 -5.52 11.97
N VAL A 117 2.52 -4.73 13.05
CA VAL A 117 3.30 -4.90 14.27
C VAL A 117 3.11 -6.29 14.87
N LEU A 118 1.86 -6.80 14.83
CA LEU A 118 1.46 -8.09 15.36
C LEU A 118 2.11 -9.25 14.58
N PHE A 119 2.42 -9.02 13.29
CA PHE A 119 2.92 -10.02 12.36
C PHE A 119 4.45 -10.10 12.29
N ARG A 120 5.18 -9.25 13.03
CA ARG A 120 6.65 -9.24 12.94
C ARG A 120 7.33 -10.50 13.45
N ARG A 121 6.71 -11.21 14.39
CA ARG A 121 7.22 -12.48 14.93
C ARG A 121 6.70 -13.71 14.20
N ALA A 122 5.89 -13.52 13.16
CA ALA A 122 5.26 -14.61 12.43
C ALA A 122 6.14 -15.15 11.29
N TYR A 123 7.21 -14.44 10.91
CA TYR A 123 8.21 -14.88 9.93
C TYR A 123 7.61 -15.55 8.67
N GLY A 124 7.84 -16.85 8.45
CA GLY A 124 7.32 -17.61 7.30
C GLY A 124 5.80 -17.68 7.23
N PHE A 125 5.10 -17.58 8.37
CA PHE A 125 3.64 -17.53 8.39
C PHE A 125 3.10 -16.30 7.65
N ASN A 126 3.85 -15.20 7.57
CA ASN A 126 3.47 -14.02 6.79
C ASN A 126 3.36 -14.33 5.30
N LEU A 127 4.16 -15.25 4.76
CA LEU A 127 4.04 -15.65 3.36
C LEU A 127 2.74 -16.39 3.11
N ILE A 128 2.46 -17.41 3.92
CA ILE A 128 1.26 -18.25 3.81
C ILE A 128 0.02 -17.36 3.96
N LEU A 129 -0.06 -16.61 5.06
CA LEU A 129 -1.19 -15.72 5.32
C LEU A 129 -1.29 -14.62 4.26
N GLY A 130 -0.17 -14.06 3.82
CA GLY A 130 -0.13 -13.03 2.79
C GLY A 130 -0.71 -13.50 1.47
N ILE A 131 -0.31 -14.68 1.00
CA ILE A 131 -0.86 -15.32 -0.20
C ILE A 131 -2.35 -15.65 0.00
N SER A 132 -2.73 -16.21 1.15
CA SER A 132 -4.14 -16.52 1.44
C SER A 132 -5.03 -15.28 1.42
N LEU A 133 -4.61 -14.18 2.07
CA LEU A 133 -5.36 -12.93 2.09
C LEU A 133 -5.41 -12.25 0.73
N TRP A 134 -4.33 -12.34 -0.05
CA TRP A 134 -4.30 -11.86 -1.43
C TRP A 134 -5.29 -12.65 -2.30
N LEU A 135 -5.28 -13.98 -2.22
CA LEU A 135 -6.22 -14.85 -2.94
C LEU A 135 -7.65 -14.56 -2.54
N ILE A 136 -7.96 -14.48 -1.24
CA ILE A 136 -9.31 -14.14 -0.76
C ILE A 136 -9.75 -12.79 -1.30
N GLY A 137 -8.90 -11.77 -1.26
CA GLY A 137 -9.21 -10.45 -1.80
C GLY A 137 -9.39 -10.41 -3.32
N MET A 138 -8.91 -11.42 -4.05
CA MET A 138 -9.06 -11.56 -5.50
C MET A 138 -10.27 -12.40 -5.91
N THR A 139 -10.65 -13.40 -5.11
CA THR A 139 -11.64 -14.42 -5.52
C THR A 139 -12.96 -14.35 -4.73
N VAL A 140 -12.96 -13.78 -3.53
CA VAL A 140 -14.15 -13.74 -2.67
C VAL A 140 -14.79 -12.36 -2.76
N GLN A 141 -16.08 -12.34 -3.07
CA GLN A 141 -16.91 -11.13 -3.06
C GLN A 141 -18.26 -11.44 -2.44
N HIS A 142 -18.82 -10.51 -1.67
CA HIS A 142 -20.11 -10.70 -1.03
C HIS A 142 -20.85 -9.37 -0.84
N GLU A 143 -22.18 -9.39 -1.04
CA GLU A 143 -23.01 -8.17 -1.03
C GLU A 143 -23.00 -7.43 0.31
N PHE A 144 -22.79 -8.15 1.42
CA PHE A 144 -22.62 -7.57 2.74
C PHE A 144 -21.56 -6.44 2.76
N PHE A 145 -20.48 -6.58 2.00
CA PHE A 145 -19.40 -5.61 1.93
C PHE A 145 -19.70 -4.41 1.00
N ASN A 146 -20.86 -4.39 0.32
CA ASN A 146 -21.26 -3.25 -0.50
C ASN A 146 -21.66 -2.03 0.35
N GLN A 147 -21.94 -2.20 1.64
CA GLN A 147 -22.29 -1.10 2.54
C GLN A 147 -21.09 -0.19 2.79
N ALA A 148 -21.31 1.13 2.84
CA ALA A 148 -20.25 2.14 2.97
C ALA A 148 -19.25 1.88 4.12
N GLN A 149 -19.74 1.39 5.25
CA GLN A 149 -18.93 1.07 6.44
C GLN A 149 -18.02 -0.16 6.29
N TRP A 150 -18.26 -1.03 5.30
CA TRP A 150 -17.53 -2.29 5.07
C TRP A 150 -16.72 -2.30 3.78
N GLN A 151 -16.93 -1.33 2.89
CA GLN A 151 -16.23 -1.26 1.60
C GLN A 151 -14.70 -1.27 1.78
N TRP A 152 -14.17 -0.59 2.79
CA TRP A 152 -12.73 -0.55 3.07
C TRP A 152 -12.07 -1.93 3.25
N VAL A 153 -12.84 -3.00 3.52
CA VAL A 153 -12.31 -4.37 3.61
C VAL A 153 -11.85 -4.90 2.26
N GLY A 154 -12.55 -4.59 1.17
CA GLY A 154 -12.16 -5.00 -0.20
C GLY A 154 -12.88 -6.20 -0.80
N LEU A 155 -13.88 -6.77 -0.11
CA LEU A 155 -14.66 -7.94 -0.57
C LEU A 155 -16.02 -7.55 -1.18
N MET A 156 -16.16 -6.30 -1.61
CA MET A 156 -17.37 -5.78 -2.24
C MET A 156 -17.51 -6.29 -3.68
N THR A 157 -18.76 -6.39 -4.14
CA THR A 157 -19.10 -6.86 -5.50
C THR A 157 -18.83 -5.82 -6.59
N HIS A 158 -18.82 -4.53 -6.22
CA HIS A 158 -18.55 -3.42 -7.12
C HIS A 158 -17.67 -2.38 -6.42
N LYS A 159 -16.83 -1.68 -7.19
CA LYS A 159 -15.93 -0.68 -6.62
C LYS A 159 -16.70 0.59 -6.26
N PRO A 160 -16.44 1.19 -5.08
CA PRO A 160 -17.02 2.47 -4.72
C PRO A 160 -16.50 3.59 -5.63
N ALA A 161 -17.34 4.60 -5.86
CA ALA A 161 -16.98 5.77 -6.65
C ALA A 161 -16.12 6.73 -5.81
N THR A 162 -14.79 6.60 -5.90
CA THR A 162 -13.79 7.45 -5.22
C THR A 162 -12.59 7.65 -6.13
N GLU A 163 -11.90 8.80 -6.02
CA GLU A 163 -10.72 9.10 -6.84
C GLU A 163 -9.53 8.18 -6.54
N ASP A 164 -9.33 7.83 -5.27
CA ASP A 164 -8.32 6.84 -4.85
C ASP A 164 -8.99 5.76 -3.99
N TYR A 165 -8.65 4.51 -4.26
CA TYR A 165 -9.21 3.36 -3.58
C TYR A 165 -8.21 2.22 -3.47
N VAL A 166 -7.78 1.96 -2.24
CA VAL A 166 -6.87 0.89 -1.88
C VAL A 166 -7.45 0.16 -0.68
N PRO A 167 -8.36 -0.82 -0.89
CA PRO A 167 -8.98 -1.55 0.21
C PRO A 167 -7.97 -2.35 1.02
N PHE A 168 -8.39 -2.86 2.18
CA PHE A 168 -7.51 -3.64 3.04
C PHE A 168 -7.07 -4.96 2.38
N LEU A 169 -8.02 -5.73 1.84
CA LEU A 169 -7.75 -6.88 0.97
C LEU A 169 -7.85 -6.43 -0.49
N PRO A 170 -6.93 -6.84 -1.37
CA PRO A 170 -5.86 -7.83 -1.20
C PRO A 170 -4.55 -7.25 -0.63
N TRP A 171 -4.46 -5.92 -0.46
CA TRP A 171 -3.18 -5.21 -0.32
C TRP A 171 -2.44 -5.52 0.97
N PHE A 172 -3.15 -5.81 2.05
CA PHE A 172 -2.53 -6.30 3.29
C PHE A 172 -1.83 -7.64 3.07
N GLY A 173 -2.35 -8.50 2.19
CA GLY A 173 -1.67 -9.72 1.76
C GLY A 173 -0.32 -9.43 1.11
N VAL A 174 -0.28 -8.45 0.20
CA VAL A 174 0.98 -7.97 -0.43
C VAL A 174 1.95 -7.42 0.62
N MET A 175 1.44 -6.70 1.62
CA MET A 175 2.27 -6.18 2.72
C MET A 175 2.92 -7.32 3.53
N LEU A 176 2.18 -8.36 3.86
CA LEU A 176 2.70 -9.53 4.58
C LEU A 176 3.75 -10.30 3.77
N VAL A 177 3.55 -10.44 2.45
CA VAL A 177 4.57 -10.99 1.55
C VAL A 177 5.83 -10.10 1.56
N GLY A 178 5.68 -8.77 1.54
CA GLY A 178 6.78 -7.84 1.71
C GLY A 178 7.50 -7.99 3.06
N MET A 179 6.78 -8.21 4.15
CA MET A 179 7.36 -8.50 5.45
C MET A 179 8.20 -9.79 5.41
N PHE A 180 7.68 -10.85 4.80
CA PHE A 180 8.45 -12.09 4.62
C PHE A 180 9.74 -11.86 3.80
N ALA A 181 9.66 -11.08 2.71
CA ALA A 181 10.85 -10.70 1.93
C ALA A 181 11.88 -9.92 2.78
N GLY A 182 11.43 -9.08 3.71
CA GLY A 182 12.32 -8.39 4.65
C GLY A 182 13.05 -9.33 5.62
N VAL A 183 12.40 -10.42 6.05
CA VAL A 183 13.03 -11.48 6.86
C VAL A 183 14.13 -12.17 6.05
N ILE A 184 13.83 -12.57 4.80
CA ILE A 184 14.82 -13.17 3.90
C ILE A 184 16.00 -12.22 3.69
N TYR A 185 15.73 -10.94 3.43
CA TYR A 185 16.78 -9.95 3.21
C TYR A 185 17.73 -9.83 4.41
N ASN A 186 17.18 -9.75 5.64
CA ASN A 186 17.99 -9.75 6.86
C ASN A 186 18.82 -11.03 7.05
N PHE A 187 18.33 -12.17 6.58
CA PHE A 187 19.06 -13.44 6.65
C PHE A 187 20.23 -13.51 5.65
N ILE A 188 20.06 -12.95 4.45
CA ILE A 188 21.07 -13.00 3.38
C ILE A 188 22.21 -11.98 3.59
N GLN A 189 21.91 -10.78 4.11
CA GLN A 189 22.90 -9.71 4.30
C GLN A 189 24.14 -10.11 5.13
N PRO A 190 24.03 -10.80 6.29
CA PRO A 190 25.22 -11.25 7.02
C PRO A 190 26.04 -12.26 6.23
N VAL A 191 25.42 -13.17 5.47
CA VAL A 191 26.12 -14.17 4.64
C VAL A 191 26.95 -13.51 3.53
N ALA A 192 26.43 -12.46 2.90
CA ALA A 192 27.12 -11.73 1.83
C ALA A 192 28.32 -10.89 2.31
N LEU A 193 28.33 -10.48 3.59
CA LEU A 193 29.45 -9.77 4.22
C LEU A 193 30.63 -10.69 4.59
N PHE A 194 30.39 -12.00 4.77
CA PHE A 194 31.45 -12.98 5.00
C PHE A 194 32.10 -13.53 3.71
N LEU A 195 31.52 -13.25 2.54
CA LEU A 195 32.01 -13.69 1.22
C LEU A 195 32.73 -12.58 0.44
N LYS A 196 32.99 -11.43 1.08
CA LYS A 196 33.85 -10.35 0.58
C LYS A 196 35.08 -10.24 1.46
#